data_AF-A0A0I9SF15-F1
#
_entry.id   AF-A0A0I9SF15-F1
#
_cell.length_a   1.000
_cell.length_b   1.000
_cell.length_c   1.000
_cell.angle_alpha   90.00
_cell.angle_beta   90.00
_cell.angle_gamma   90.00
#
_symmetry.space_group_name_H-M   'P 1'
#
loop_
_entity.id
_entity.type
_entity.pdbx_description
1 polymer ?
#
loop_
_entity_poly.entity_id
_entity_poly.type
_entity_poly.pdbx_seq_one_letter_code
_entity_poly.pdbx_strand_id
1 'polypeptide(L)'
;MTIHTFKPDLPPPTISIGALGWLRANLFSSWINTLLTLVGLYLLWLIVPPVLEWAIFKADWTGETRADCSREGACWVFIQTRFGQFMYGFYPT
;
A
#
# COMPACT_ATOMS: atom_id res chain seq x y z
N MET A 1 24.08 -8.29 54.22
CA MET A 1 22.95 -8.55 53.32
C MET A 1 22.34 -7.23 52.94
N THR A 2 22.45 -6.81 51.69
CA THR A 2 21.77 -5.62 51.17
C THR A 2 20.39 -6.03 50.68
N ILE A 3 19.35 -5.49 51.33
CA ILE A 3 17.96 -5.75 50.96
C ILE A 3 17.65 -4.90 49.72
N HIS A 4 17.30 -5.54 48.61
CA HIS A 4 16.78 -4.84 47.43
C HIS A 4 15.31 -4.47 47.68
N THR A 5 15.02 -3.18 47.75
CA THR A 5 13.64 -2.68 47.81
C THR A 5 13.10 -2.50 46.39
N PHE A 6 12.08 -3.27 46.04
CA PHE A 6 11.36 -3.11 44.78
C PHE A 6 10.54 -1.82 44.79
N LYS A 7 10.63 -1.03 43.72
CA LYS A 7 9.75 0.13 43.50
C LYS A 7 8.44 -0.33 42.86
N PRO A 8 7.31 0.37 43.11
CA PRO A 8 6.06 0.10 42.42
C PRO A 8 6.20 0.33 40.91
N ASP A 9 5.57 -0.52 40.12
CA ASP A 9 5.57 -0.42 38.65
C ASP A 9 4.76 0.79 38.19
N LEU A 10 5.35 1.61 37.30
CA LEU A 10 4.64 2.70 36.63
C LEU A 10 4.13 2.20 35.27
N PRO A 11 2.98 2.73 34.78
CA PRO A 11 2.54 2.45 33.42
C PRO A 11 3.59 2.91 32.41
N PRO A 12 3.74 2.21 31.26
CA PRO A 12 4.69 2.60 30.24
C PRO A 12 4.42 4.02 29.74
N PRO A 13 5.45 4.76 29.31
CA PRO A 13 5.27 6.11 28.77
C PRO A 13 4.27 6.08 27.62
N THR A 14 3.24 6.93 27.65
CA THR A 14 2.17 6.94 26.64
C THR A 14 2.67 7.04 25.20
N ILE A 15 3.84 7.68 24.99
CA ILE A 15 4.52 7.81 23.70
C ILE A 15 5.16 6.53 23.17
N SER A 16 5.31 5.50 24.01
CA SER A 16 5.92 4.20 23.66
C SER A 16 4.89 3.10 23.39
N ILE A 17 3.59 3.42 23.50
CA ILE A 17 2.49 2.46 23.36
C ILE A 17 1.64 2.83 22.13
N GLY A 18 1.08 1.83 21.46
CA GLY A 18 0.14 2.01 20.35
C GLY A 18 0.80 2.42 19.02
N ALA A 19 -0.04 2.85 18.07
CA ALA A 19 0.39 3.12 16.69
C ALA A 19 1.47 4.20 16.60
N LEU A 20 1.37 5.27 17.40
CA LEU A 20 2.35 6.36 17.39
C LEU A 20 3.73 5.90 17.88
N GLY A 21 3.76 5.09 18.95
CA GLY A 21 5.00 4.48 19.44
C GLY A 21 5.63 3.54 18.40
N TRP A 22 4.80 2.75 17.71
CA TRP A 22 5.26 1.87 16.62
C TRP A 22 5.83 2.65 15.43
N LEU A 23 5.17 3.71 14.98
CA LEU A 23 5.66 4.55 13.87
C LEU A 23 7.03 5.17 14.22
N ARG A 24 7.17 5.70 15.44
CA ARG A 24 8.45 6.26 15.90
C ARG A 24 9.54 5.19 15.98
N ALA A 25 9.22 3.99 16.45
CA ALA A 25 10.20 2.91 16.60
C ALA A 25 10.63 2.29 15.27
N ASN A 26 9.77 2.29 14.24
CA ASN A 26 10.04 1.59 12.98
C ASN A 26 10.38 2.53 11.81
N LEU A 27 9.64 3.63 11.64
CA LEU A 27 9.81 4.55 10.50
C LEU A 27 10.72 5.74 10.83
N PHE A 28 10.63 6.26 12.06
CA PHE A 28 11.33 7.49 12.47
C PHE A 28 12.38 7.26 13.56
N SER A 29 12.96 6.05 13.61
CA SER A 29 13.90 5.67 14.68
C SER A 29 15.29 6.29 14.54
N SER A 30 15.65 6.78 13.35
CA SER A 30 16.90 7.48 13.06
C SER A 30 16.70 8.56 12.00
N TRP A 31 17.68 9.44 11.82
CA TRP A 31 17.63 10.48 10.78
C TRP A 31 17.62 9.87 9.36
N ILE A 32 18.34 8.75 9.14
CA ILE A 32 18.33 8.01 7.87
C ILE A 32 16.95 7.40 7.62
N ASN A 33 16.38 6.73 8.62
CA ASN A 33 15.04 6.12 8.48
C ASN A 33 13.97 7.18 8.24
N THR A 34 14.09 8.34 8.89
CA THR A 34 13.22 9.49 8.64
C THR A 34 13.32 9.97 7.19
N LEU A 35 14.55 10.14 6.67
CA LEU A 35 14.76 10.52 5.28
C LEU A 35 14.17 9.49 4.30
N LEU A 36 14.44 8.21 4.51
CA LEU A 36 13.89 7.12 3.70
C LEU A 36 12.36 7.09 3.73
N THR A 37 11.76 7.32 4.90
CA THR A 37 10.30 7.38 5.07
C THR A 37 9.72 8.55 4.27
N LEU A 38 10.32 9.74 4.35
CA LEU A 38 9.87 10.92 3.59
C LEU A 38 10.01 10.71 2.08
N VAL A 39 11.13 10.13 1.62
CA VAL A 39 11.33 9.79 0.21
C VAL A 39 10.29 8.75 -0.24
N GLY A 40 10.03 7.72 0.56
CA GLY A 40 9.01 6.73 0.27
C GLY A 40 7.62 7.35 0.13
N LEU A 41 7.23 8.24 1.06
CA LEU A 41 5.97 8.97 0.98
C LEU A 41 5.90 9.87 -0.26
N TYR A 42 7.00 10.53 -0.62
CA TYR A 42 7.07 11.36 -1.83
C TYR A 42 6.91 10.52 -3.10
N LEU A 43 7.55 9.35 -3.19
CA LEU A 43 7.37 8.43 -4.31
C LEU A 43 5.93 7.91 -4.39
N LEU A 44 5.31 7.55 -3.25
CA LEU A 44 3.90 7.18 -3.21
C LEU A 44 3.01 8.32 -3.69
N TRP A 45 3.31 9.56 -3.31
CA TRP A 45 2.58 10.73 -3.79
C TRP A 45 2.69 10.92 -5.31
N LEU A 46 3.83 10.60 -5.91
CA LEU A 46 4.01 10.69 -7.36
C LEU A 46 3.34 9.53 -8.11
N ILE A 47 3.29 8.33 -7.53
CA ILE A 47 2.84 7.12 -8.21
C ILE A 47 1.35 6.86 -8.00
N VAL A 48 0.84 7.00 -6.78
CA VAL A 48 -0.53 6.58 -6.43
C VAL A 48 -1.58 7.40 -7.21
N PRO A 49 -1.54 8.75 -7.27
CA PRO A 49 -2.54 9.51 -8.01
C PRO A 49 -2.64 9.15 -9.50
N PRO A 50 -1.56 9.12 -10.30
CA PRO A 50 -1.67 8.77 -11.72
C PRO A 50 -2.06 7.30 -11.93
N VAL A 51 -1.63 6.39 -11.04
CA VAL A 51 -2.08 4.99 -11.11
C VAL A 51 -3.58 4.88 -10.86
N LEU A 52 -4.13 5.60 -9.88
CA LEU A 52 -5.57 5.60 -9.64
C LEU A 52 -6.34 6.28 -10.78
N GLU A 53 -5.79 7.37 -11.34
CA GLU A 53 -6.35 8.05 -12.51
C GLU A 53 -6.47 7.11 -13.70
N TRP A 54 -5.40 6.39 -14.00
CA TRP A 54 -5.38 5.42 -15.10
C TRP A 54 -6.22 4.17 -14.80
N ALA A 55 -6.09 3.57 -13.63
CA ALA A 55 -6.67 2.26 -13.31
C ALA A 55 -8.15 2.32 -12.94
N ILE A 56 -8.65 3.45 -12.43
CA ILE A 56 -10.02 3.54 -11.90
C ILE A 56 -10.79 4.65 -12.60
N PHE A 57 -10.27 5.88 -12.60
CA PHE A 57 -11.06 7.06 -13.00
C PHE A 57 -11.21 7.18 -14.52
N LYS A 58 -10.16 6.89 -15.29
CA LYS A 58 -10.16 6.88 -16.77
C LYS A 58 -10.33 5.49 -17.37
N ALA A 59 -10.63 4.50 -16.54
CA ALA A 59 -10.65 3.11 -16.97
C ALA A 59 -11.95 2.76 -17.70
N ASP A 60 -11.84 1.93 -18.72
CA ASP A 60 -12.98 1.41 -19.49
C ASP A 60 -13.51 0.14 -18.81
N TRP A 61 -14.65 0.25 -18.14
CA TRP A 61 -15.25 -0.83 -17.34
C TRP A 61 -16.25 -1.69 -18.14
N THR A 62 -16.85 -1.14 -19.19
CA THR A 62 -17.93 -1.78 -19.97
C THR A 62 -17.58 -1.83 -21.44
N GLY A 63 -17.80 -2.97 -22.09
CA GLY A 63 -17.54 -3.21 -23.51
C GLY A 63 -17.54 -4.70 -23.80
N GLU A 64 -17.54 -5.06 -25.09
CA GLU A 64 -17.53 -6.48 -25.51
C GLU A 64 -16.16 -6.88 -26.06
N THR A 65 -15.40 -5.93 -26.59
CA THR A 65 -14.12 -6.18 -27.22
C THR A 65 -13.06 -5.17 -26.79
N ARG A 66 -11.78 -5.52 -27.00
CA ARG A 66 -10.65 -4.60 -26.74
C ARG A 66 -10.71 -3.32 -27.58
N ALA A 67 -11.46 -3.31 -28.68
CA ALA A 67 -11.57 -2.16 -29.57
C ALA A 67 -12.44 -1.04 -28.96
N ASP A 68 -13.26 -1.38 -27.97
CA ASP A 68 -14.19 -0.47 -27.32
C ASP A 68 -13.50 0.40 -26.25
N CYS A 69 -12.23 0.13 -25.94
CA CYS A 69 -11.45 0.89 -24.95
C CYS A 69 -10.92 2.21 -25.54
N SER A 70 -11.11 3.31 -24.80
CA SER A 70 -10.76 4.69 -25.16
C SER A 70 -9.25 4.95 -25.27
N ARG A 71 -8.43 4.04 -24.72
CA ARG A 71 -6.95 4.14 -24.58
C ARG A 71 -6.47 5.25 -23.64
N GLU A 72 -7.37 5.93 -22.95
CA GLU A 72 -7.03 6.98 -21.99
C GLU A 72 -6.69 6.42 -20.59
N GLY A 73 -7.19 5.22 -20.27
CA GLY A 73 -6.95 4.53 -19.01
C GLY A 73 -6.76 3.02 -19.15
N ALA A 74 -6.95 2.29 -18.06
CA ALA A 74 -6.90 0.84 -18.04
C ALA A 74 -8.14 0.24 -18.73
N CYS A 75 -7.93 -0.79 -19.55
CA CYS A 75 -9.00 -1.49 -20.27
C CYS A 75 -9.44 -2.73 -19.47
N TRP A 76 -10.37 -2.57 -18.53
CA TRP A 76 -10.89 -3.69 -17.73
C TRP A 76 -11.77 -4.66 -18.55
N VAL A 77 -12.36 -4.18 -19.65
CA VAL A 77 -13.08 -5.01 -20.63
C VAL A 77 -12.20 -6.17 -21.14
N PHE A 78 -10.93 -5.90 -21.43
CA PHE A 78 -9.99 -6.95 -21.85
C PHE A 78 -9.78 -8.00 -20.74
N ILE A 79 -9.73 -7.56 -19.49
CA ILE A 79 -9.53 -8.45 -18.35
C ILE A 79 -10.75 -9.35 -18.14
N GLN A 80 -11.97 -8.81 -18.24
CA GLN A 80 -13.20 -9.60 -18.14
C GLN A 80 -13.32 -10.62 -19.27
N THR A 81 -13.13 -10.19 -20.52
CA THR A 81 -13.24 -11.07 -21.70
C THR A 81 -12.19 -12.19 -21.71
N ARG A 82 -11.02 -11.96 -21.11
CA ARG A 82 -9.92 -12.94 -21.01
C ARG A 82 -9.75 -13.53 -19.61
N PHE A 83 -10.70 -13.32 -18.71
CA PHE A 83 -10.57 -13.76 -17.32
C PHE A 83 -10.34 -15.27 -17.20
N GLY A 84 -11.07 -16.08 -17.98
CA GLY A 84 -10.87 -17.52 -18.03
C GLY A 84 -9.46 -17.93 -18.45
N GLN A 85 -8.85 -17.19 -19.39
CA GLN A 85 -7.46 -17.43 -19.82
C GLN A 85 -6.45 -17.02 -18.74
N PHE A 86 -6.73 -15.99 -17.94
CA PHE A 86 -5.87 -15.63 -16.80
C PHE A 86 -5.95 -16.65 -15.66
N MET A 87 -7.11 -17.26 -15.44
CA MET A 87 -7.31 -18.25 -14.37
C MET A 87 -6.81 -19.64 -14.76
N TYR A 88 -7.12 -20.09 -15.98
CA TYR A 88 -6.88 -21.47 -16.42
C TYR A 88 -5.76 -21.60 -17.46
N GLY A 89 -5.22 -20.50 -17.97
CA GLY A 89 -4.30 -20.51 -19.10
C GLY A 89 -5.01 -20.84 -20.42
N PHE A 90 -4.27 -21.38 -21.38
CA PHE A 90 -4.82 -21.83 -22.66
C PHE A 90 -5.46 -23.23 -22.52
N TYR A 91 -6.68 -23.33 -21.98
CA TYR A 91 -7.34 -24.63 -21.77
C TYR A 91 -8.84 -24.65 -22.12
N PRO A 92 -9.37 -25.79 -22.63
CA PRO A 92 -8.65 -26.80 -23.42
C PRO A 92 -8.48 -26.27 -24.85
N THR A 93 -7.39 -26.65 -25.51
CA THR A 93 -7.21 -26.40 -26.95
C THR A 93 -8.34 -27.01 -27.77
#